data_AF-A0A4R1LUV6-F1
#
_entry.id   AF-A0A4R1LUV6-F1
#
_cell.length_a   1.000
_cell.length_b   1.000
_cell.length_c   1.000
_cell.angle_alpha   90.00
_cell.angle_beta   90.00
_cell.angle_gamma   90.00
#
_symmetry.space_group_name_H-M   'P 1'
#
loop_
_entity.id
_entity.type
_entity.pdbx_description
1 polymer ?
#
loop_
_entity_poly.entity_id
_entity_poly.type
_entity_poly.pdbx_seq_one_letter_code
_entity_poly.pdbx_strand_id
1 'polypeptide(L)'
;MTTDEQIEAHRYAHAEADMTKSKIWKVFFYLLGLTAIEFIIALGFVETGLIEKGITVIVVYILLTLVKAFYIVAYFMHLKFETKGFKVMLAIPLILLIYMIILVFIEGHYVGMFLYK
;
A
#
# COMPACT_ATOMS: atom_id res chain seq x y z
N MET A 1 41.43 -15.62 -27.24
CA MET A 1 40.17 -15.57 -26.48
C MET A 1 40.21 -16.74 -25.53
N THR A 2 40.53 -16.50 -24.26
CA THR A 2 40.85 -17.55 -23.28
C THR A 2 39.58 -18.05 -22.59
N THR A 3 39.54 -19.34 -22.28
CA THR A 3 38.42 -20.04 -21.62
C THR A 3 38.06 -19.42 -20.27
N ASP A 4 39.04 -18.80 -19.59
CA ASP A 4 38.87 -18.13 -18.29
C ASP A 4 38.04 -16.84 -18.39
N GLU A 5 38.15 -16.11 -19.50
CA GLU A 5 37.42 -14.86 -19.75
C GLU A 5 35.92 -15.13 -19.98
N GLN A 6 35.58 -16.27 -20.59
CA GLN A 6 34.19 -16.69 -20.77
C GLN A 6 33.56 -17.20 -19.46
N ILE A 7 34.33 -17.89 -18.60
CA ILE A 7 33.86 -18.36 -17.28
C ILE A 7 33.62 -17.17 -16.34
N GLU A 8 34.47 -16.15 -16.41
CA GLU A 8 34.34 -14.92 -15.64
C GLU A 8 33.14 -14.09 -16.12
N ALA A 9 32.98 -13.87 -17.43
CA ALA A 9 31.81 -13.22 -18.00
C ALA A 9 30.49 -13.94 -17.70
N HIS A 10 30.48 -15.28 -17.69
CA HIS A 10 29.31 -16.08 -17.33
C HIS A 10 28.99 -16.01 -15.82
N ARG A 11 30.01 -15.90 -14.95
CA ARG A 11 29.84 -15.65 -13.51
C ARG A 11 29.28 -14.27 -13.20
N TYR A 12 29.68 -13.23 -13.94
CA TYR A 12 29.12 -11.88 -13.80
C TYR A 12 27.67 -11.82 -14.30
N ALA A 13 27.35 -12.49 -15.42
CA ALA A 13 25.99 -12.55 -15.96
C ALA A 13 25.00 -13.32 -15.04
N HIS A 14 25.46 -14.35 -14.33
CA HIS A 14 24.62 -15.10 -13.39
C HIS A 14 24.43 -14.40 -12.03
N ALA A 15 25.37 -13.54 -11.60
CA ALA A 15 25.27 -12.81 -10.33
C ALA A 15 24.30 -11.61 -10.40
N GLU A 16 24.10 -11.03 -11.58
CA GLU A 16 23.25 -9.85 -11.77
C GLU A 16 21.77 -10.20 -12.05
N ALA A 17 21.48 -11.43 -12.45
CA ALA A 17 20.16 -11.84 -12.93
C ALA A 17 19.19 -12.38 -11.85
N ASP A 18 19.66 -12.70 -10.64
CA ASP A 18 18.92 -13.70 -9.84
C ASP A 18 17.82 -13.20 -8.89
N MET A 19 17.71 -11.94 -8.44
CA MET A 19 16.87 -11.72 -7.23
C MET A 19 15.97 -10.47 -7.17
N THR A 20 15.13 -10.25 -8.19
CA THR A 20 14.09 -9.18 -8.09
C THR A 20 12.67 -9.64 -8.41
N LYS A 21 12.44 -10.41 -9.49
CA LYS A 21 11.07 -10.75 -9.94
C LYS A 21 10.34 -11.72 -9.01
N SER A 22 11.05 -12.71 -8.46
CA SER A 22 10.50 -13.72 -7.55
C SER A 22 9.97 -13.10 -6.24
N LYS A 23 10.64 -12.05 -5.75
CA LYS A 23 10.26 -11.37 -4.51
C LYS A 23 9.00 -10.52 -4.67
N ILE A 24 8.85 -9.87 -5.82
CA ILE A 24 7.64 -9.08 -6.16
C ILE A 24 6.40 -9.98 -6.19
N TRP A 25 6.50 -11.14 -6.85
CA TRP A 25 5.39 -12.10 -6.93
C TRP A 25 5.00 -12.66 -5.56
N LYS A 26 5.98 -12.94 -4.68
CA LYS A 26 5.69 -13.37 -3.30
C LYS A 26 4.94 -12.30 -2.50
N VAL A 27 5.38 -11.04 -2.59
CA VAL A 27 4.73 -9.94 -1.86
C VAL A 27 3.35 -9.62 -2.45
N PHE A 28 3.19 -9.73 -3.77
CA PHE A 28 1.90 -9.59 -4.45
C PHE A 28 0.87 -10.59 -3.91
N PHE A 29 1.20 -11.87 -3.85
CA PHE A 29 0.27 -12.87 -3.32
C PHE A 29 -0.03 -12.70 -1.84
N TYR A 30 0.96 -12.28 -1.04
CA TYR A 30 0.73 -11.96 0.37
C TYR A 30 -0.26 -10.79 0.54
N LEU A 31 -0.08 -9.72 -0.23
CA LEU A 31 -0.97 -8.55 -0.22
C LEU A 31 -2.36 -8.85 -0.78
N LEU A 32 -2.45 -9.68 -1.81
CA LEU A 32 -3.70 -10.17 -2.38
C LEU A 32 -4.46 -10.99 -1.33
N GLY A 33 -3.78 -11.92 -0.65
CA GLY A 33 -4.37 -12.73 0.42
C GLY A 33 -4.86 -11.88 1.59
N LEU A 34 -4.03 -10.93 2.05
CA LEU A 34 -4.41 -10.02 3.14
C LEU A 34 -5.64 -9.17 2.77
N THR A 35 -5.70 -8.68 1.53
CA THR A 35 -6.85 -7.92 1.03
C THR A 35 -8.10 -8.79 0.86
N ALA A 36 -7.95 -10.03 0.39
CA ALA A 36 -9.06 -10.97 0.27
C ALA A 36 -9.65 -11.30 1.65
N ILE A 37 -8.80 -11.51 2.66
CA ILE A 37 -9.23 -11.73 4.05
C ILE A 37 -9.96 -10.49 4.59
N GLU A 38 -9.44 -9.28 4.38
CA GLU A 38 -10.13 -8.04 4.75
C GLU A 38 -11.53 -7.94 4.13
N PHE A 39 -11.66 -8.23 2.83
CA PHE A 39 -12.95 -8.22 2.14
C PHE A 39 -13.92 -9.28 2.66
N ILE A 40 -13.44 -10.49 2.98
CA ILE A 40 -14.27 -11.54 3.58
C ILE A 40 -14.74 -11.13 4.98
N ILE A 41 -13.90 -10.45 5.77
CA ILE A 41 -14.31 -9.92 7.08
C ILE A 41 -15.35 -8.81 6.90
N ALA A 42 -15.12 -7.87 5.98
CA ALA A 42 -15.99 -6.72 5.76
C ALA A 42 -17.34 -7.07 5.12
N LEU A 43 -17.36 -7.86 4.05
CA LEU A 43 -18.58 -8.25 3.33
C LEU A 43 -19.19 -9.55 3.87
N GLY A 44 -18.36 -10.47 4.36
CA GLY A 44 -18.81 -11.80 4.75
C GLY A 44 -19.29 -11.90 6.20
N PHE A 45 -18.66 -11.21 7.14
CA PHE A 45 -18.99 -11.33 8.57
C PHE A 45 -19.72 -10.11 9.14
N VAL A 46 -19.34 -8.91 8.70
CA VAL A 46 -19.94 -7.65 9.19
C VAL A 46 -21.28 -7.36 8.52
N GLU A 47 -21.45 -7.70 7.24
CA GLU A 47 -22.71 -7.47 6.51
C GLU A 47 -23.78 -8.54 6.78
N THR A 48 -23.36 -9.79 7.02
CA THR A 48 -24.27 -10.90 7.37
C THR A 48 -24.75 -10.88 8.82
N GLY A 49 -24.26 -9.95 9.65
CA GLY A 49 -24.71 -9.76 11.03
C GLY A 49 -24.27 -10.84 12.02
N LEU A 50 -23.33 -11.73 11.64
CA LEU A 50 -22.77 -12.77 12.52
C LEU A 50 -21.89 -12.20 13.65
N ILE A 51 -21.37 -11.00 13.46
CA ILE A 51 -20.58 -10.26 14.46
C ILE A 51 -21.22 -8.87 14.55
N GLU A 52 -21.65 -8.44 15.74
CA GLU A 52 -22.02 -7.03 15.93
C GLU A 52 -20.84 -6.16 15.49
N LYS A 53 -21.12 -4.98 14.91
CA LYS A 53 -20.12 -3.97 14.54
C LYS A 53 -19.47 -3.39 15.80
N GLY A 54 -18.76 -4.23 16.53
CA GLY A 54 -18.04 -3.90 17.73
C GLY A 54 -16.79 -3.11 17.36
N ILE A 55 -16.43 -2.20 18.26
CA ILE A 55 -15.23 -1.36 18.16
C ILE A 55 -13.99 -2.20 17.84
N THR A 56 -13.90 -3.42 18.38
CA THR A 56 -12.80 -4.36 18.12
C THR A 56 -12.64 -4.74 16.64
N VAL A 57 -13.73 -5.03 15.92
CA VAL A 57 -13.67 -5.41 14.50
C VAL A 57 -13.21 -4.22 13.65
N ILE A 58 -13.72 -3.02 13.98
CA ILE A 58 -13.34 -1.77 13.30
C ILE A 58 -11.84 -1.49 13.51
N VAL A 59 -11.35 -1.61 14.75
CA VAL A 59 -9.93 -1.38 15.07
C VAL A 59 -9.03 -2.39 14.36
N VAL A 60 -9.39 -3.68 14.36
CA VAL A 60 -8.64 -4.73 13.66
C VAL A 60 -8.62 -4.48 12.15
N TYR A 61 -9.75 -4.08 11.57
CA TYR A 61 -9.84 -3.76 10.15
C TYR A 61 -8.93 -2.59 9.80
N ILE A 62 -8.99 -1.48 10.56
CA ILE A 62 -8.11 -0.32 10.34
C ILE A 62 -6.62 -0.72 10.44
N LEU A 63 -6.25 -1.55 11.41
CA LEU A 63 -4.87 -2.04 11.55
C LEU A 63 -4.43 -2.89 10.35
N LEU A 64 -5.26 -3.82 9.89
CA LEU A 64 -4.99 -4.63 8.70
C LEU A 64 -4.78 -3.76 7.46
N THR A 65 -5.60 -2.73 7.29
CA THR A 65 -5.50 -1.82 6.15
C THR A 65 -4.22 -0.97 6.21
N LEU A 66 -3.81 -0.52 7.40
CA LEU A 66 -2.54 0.19 7.60
C LEU A 66 -1.33 -0.71 7.31
N VAL A 67 -1.35 -1.97 7.77
CA VAL A 67 -0.28 -2.93 7.49
C VAL A 67 -0.14 -3.14 5.99
N LYS A 68 -1.25 -3.34 5.27
CA LYS A 68 -1.19 -3.50 3.82
C LYS A 68 -0.65 -2.26 3.12
N ALA A 69 -1.08 -1.07 3.54
CA ALA A 69 -0.61 0.18 2.97
C ALA A 69 0.91 0.31 3.12
N PHE A 70 1.45 -0.04 4.28
CA PHE A 70 2.90 -0.09 4.50
C PHE A 70 3.59 -1.10 3.57
N TYR A 71 3.05 -2.32 3.43
CA TYR A 71 3.61 -3.33 2.53
C TYR A 71 3.58 -2.89 1.05
N ILE A 72 2.51 -2.22 0.60
CA ILE A 72 2.41 -1.68 -0.76
C ILE A 72 3.48 -0.61 -0.99
N VAL A 73 3.61 0.35 -0.08
CA VAL A 73 4.59 1.43 -0.19
C VAL A 73 6.03 0.90 -0.10
N ALA A 74 6.30 -0.08 0.77
CA ALA A 74 7.64 -0.62 0.93
C ALA A 74 8.10 -1.46 -0.29
N TYR A 75 7.20 -2.25 -0.88
CA TYR A 75 7.55 -3.24 -1.91
C TYR A 75 7.13 -2.88 -3.34
N PHE A 76 5.94 -2.31 -3.55
CA PHE A 76 5.49 -1.93 -4.91
C PHE A 76 6.03 -0.58 -5.36
N MET A 77 6.37 0.31 -4.43
CA MET A 77 6.97 1.61 -4.79
C MET A 77 8.49 1.60 -4.82
N HIS A 78 9.13 0.42 -4.72
CA HIS A 78 10.60 0.26 -4.80
C HIS A 78 11.38 1.23 -3.89
N LEU A 79 10.76 1.64 -2.81
CA LEU A 79 11.16 2.78 -1.99
C LEU A 79 12.35 2.47 -1.07
N LYS A 80 12.70 1.17 -0.97
CA LYS A 80 13.76 0.64 -0.13
C LYS A 80 15.14 0.65 -0.80
N PHE A 81 15.24 0.73 -2.13
CA PHE A 81 16.54 0.60 -2.81
C PHE A 81 16.96 1.76 -3.71
N GLU A 82 16.06 2.61 -4.23
CA GLU A 82 16.50 3.88 -4.84
C GLU A 82 15.33 4.86 -5.09
N THR A 83 15.70 6.13 -5.34
CA THR A 83 14.84 7.27 -5.75
C THR A 83 14.10 8.04 -4.64
N LYS A 84 14.78 9.07 -4.10
CA LYS A 84 14.16 10.14 -3.30
C LYS A 84 13.01 10.86 -4.05
N GLY A 85 13.01 10.82 -5.39
CA GLY A 85 11.97 11.42 -6.23
C GLY A 85 10.59 10.75 -6.12
N PHE A 86 10.52 9.42 -5.98
CA PHE A 86 9.22 8.73 -5.85
C PHE A 86 8.51 9.08 -4.54
N LYS A 87 9.26 9.34 -3.46
CA LYS A 87 8.69 9.86 -2.20
C LYS A 87 8.02 11.22 -2.37
N VAL A 88 8.65 12.11 -3.10
CA VAL A 88 8.12 13.46 -3.34
C VAL A 88 6.87 13.41 -4.23
N MET A 89 6.89 12.57 -5.27
CA MET A 89 5.72 12.34 -6.13
C MET A 89 4.52 11.77 -5.38
N LEU A 90 4.73 11.03 -4.29
CA LEU A 90 3.65 10.56 -3.41
C LEU A 90 3.28 11.55 -2.31
N ALA A 91 4.24 12.29 -1.79
CA ALA A 91 4.00 13.28 -0.74
C ALA A 91 3.12 14.44 -1.25
N ILE A 92 3.31 14.88 -2.49
CA ILE A 92 2.52 15.97 -3.11
C ILE A 92 1.01 15.66 -3.14
N PRO A 93 0.53 14.55 -3.74
CA PRO A 93 -0.89 14.23 -3.74
C PRO A 93 -1.43 13.94 -2.32
N LEU A 94 -0.59 13.43 -1.41
CA LEU A 94 -1.00 13.20 -0.02
C LEU A 94 -1.24 14.52 0.75
N ILE A 95 -0.36 15.51 0.58
CA ILE A 95 -0.54 16.86 1.14
C ILE A 95 -1.82 17.50 0.58
N LEU A 96 -2.04 17.34 -0.73
CA LEU A 96 -3.22 17.89 -1.40
C LEU A 96 -4.52 17.23 -0.90
N LEU A 97 -4.50 15.91 -0.63
CA LEU A 97 -5.64 15.20 -0.04
C LEU A 97 -6.00 15.76 1.34
N ILE A 98 -5.02 15.97 2.21
CA ILE A 98 -5.24 16.53 3.55
C ILE A 98 -5.79 17.97 3.45
N TYR A 99 -5.20 18.78 2.57
CA TYR A 99 -5.67 20.15 2.32
C TYR A 99 -7.13 20.16 1.83
N MET A 100 -7.49 19.27 0.91
CA MET A 100 -8.86 19.15 0.39
C MET A 100 -9.86 18.76 1.48
N ILE A 101 -9.52 17.82 2.37
CA ILE A 101 -10.39 17.41 3.48
C ILE A 101 -10.69 18.61 4.39
N ILE A 102 -9.66 19.38 4.76
CA ILE A 102 -9.81 20.57 5.59
C ILE A 102 -10.70 21.60 4.90
N LEU A 103 -10.47 21.85 3.61
CA LEU A 103 -11.24 22.82 2.83
C LEU A 103 -12.73 22.44 2.76
N VAL A 104 -13.05 21.17 2.49
CA VAL A 104 -14.42 20.67 2.50
C VAL A 104 -15.05 20.77 3.89
N PHE A 105 -14.30 20.54 4.96
CA PHE A 105 -14.80 20.70 6.33
C PHE A 105 -15.16 22.15 6.65
N ILE A 106 -14.32 23.10 6.23
CA ILE A 106 -14.54 24.53 6.43
C ILE A 106 -15.76 25.01 5.63
N GLU A 107 -15.78 24.75 4.32
CA GLU A 107 -16.90 25.13 3.44
C GLU A 107 -18.20 24.45 3.86
N GLY A 108 -18.14 23.17 4.22
CA GLY A 108 -19.29 22.42 4.73
C GLY A 108 -19.85 23.02 6.02
N HIS A 109 -18.98 23.50 6.92
CA HIS A 109 -19.42 24.17 8.15
C HIS A 109 -20.06 25.54 7.88
N TYR A 110 -19.50 26.35 6.96
CA TYR A 110 -20.07 27.64 6.58
C TYR A 110 -21.45 27.49 5.91
N VAL A 111 -21.60 26.55 4.96
CA VAL A 111 -22.89 26.26 4.32
C VAL A 111 -23.90 25.73 5.33
N GLY A 112 -23.48 24.84 6.23
CA GLY A 112 -24.34 24.32 7.31
C GLY A 112 -24.88 25.42 8.22
N MET A 113 -24.05 26.39 8.60
CA MET A 113 -24.48 27.55 9.40
C MET A 113 -25.44 28.49 8.64
N PHE A 114 -25.26 28.64 7.33
CA PHE A 114 -26.12 29.49 6.51
C PHE A 114 -27.50 28.87 6.25
N LEU A 115 -27.58 27.56 6.05
CA LEU A 115 -28.84 26.84 5.79
C LEU A 115 -29.70 26.61 7.03
N TYR A 116 -29.10 26.63 8.23
CA TYR A 116 -29.80 26.42 9.51
C TYR A 116 -30.17 27.74 10.21
N LYS A 117 -30.08 28.86 9.49
CA LYS A 117 -30.50 30.20 9.92
C LYS A 117 -31.77 30.60 9.17
#